data_AF-A0A9J6FQT9-F1
#
_entry.id   AF-A0A9J6FQT9-F1
#
_cell.length_a   1.000
_cell.length_b   1.000
_cell.length_c   1.000
_cell.angle_alpha   90.00
_cell.angle_beta   90.00
_cell.angle_gamma   90.00
#
_symmetry.space_group_name_H-M   'P 1'
#
loop_
_entity.id
_entity.type
_entity.pdbx_description
1 polymer ?
#
loop_
_entity_poly.entity_id
_entity_poly.type
_entity_poly.pdbx_seq_one_letter_code
_entity_poly.pdbx_strand_id
1 'polypeptide(L)'
;MGVLHYDTKAELDRMSVAIASQCDRMCERFRVSLAGQETHVGNVQERPEVNTETLAQNASKIAWAQSVSAAEARKILARVPWLMPVSTTHTWLFEGYGLLKNRVEEGYGAVAILRAVYLRGYYVSVGLCLAEDSTVCFFFQLHKGKLDQFLEWPFNLKIRFTIAHPRGFEKLSCCKMPRMESPAGYVPFLRPLGVTNVPDCVQTTLSAQELEKQGFIKDGGILLK
;
A
#
# COMPACT_ATOMS: atom_id res chain seq x y z
N MET A 1 2.63 -33.54 35.35
CA MET A 1 2.47 -33.01 33.97
C MET A 1 1.25 -32.12 33.97
N GLY A 2 1.45 -30.80 34.02
CA GLY A 2 0.37 -29.82 33.94
C GLY A 2 0.25 -29.34 32.50
N VAL A 3 -0.88 -29.58 31.86
CA VAL A 3 -1.20 -29.02 30.54
C VAL A 3 -1.73 -27.61 30.79
N LEU A 4 -0.94 -26.60 30.43
CA LEU A 4 -1.39 -25.21 30.38
C LEU A 4 -2.27 -25.05 29.14
N HIS A 5 -3.58 -24.95 29.35
CA HIS A 5 -4.51 -24.50 28.32
C HIS A 5 -4.40 -22.98 28.18
N TYR A 6 -3.81 -22.54 27.06
CA TYR A 6 -3.84 -21.14 26.65
C TYR A 6 -5.13 -20.87 25.87
N ASP A 7 -5.88 -19.85 26.29
CA ASP A 7 -7.05 -19.34 25.57
C ASP A 7 -6.57 -18.52 24.35
N THR A 8 -6.30 -19.27 23.27
CA THR A 8 -5.64 -18.79 22.04
C THR A 8 -6.27 -17.55 21.42
N LYS A 9 -7.58 -17.33 21.59
CA LYS A 9 -8.27 -16.21 20.93
C LYS A 9 -8.02 -14.87 21.59
N ALA A 10 -8.10 -14.81 22.92
CA ALA A 10 -7.87 -13.57 23.67
C ALA A 10 -6.40 -13.13 23.61
N GLU A 11 -5.47 -14.07 23.51
CA GLU A 11 -4.05 -13.77 23.28
C GLU A 11 -3.79 -13.32 21.83
N LEU A 12 -4.37 -13.98 20.83
CA LEU A 12 -4.32 -13.52 19.43
C LEU A 12 -4.92 -12.13 19.24
N ASP A 13 -6.04 -11.81 19.90
CA ASP A 13 -6.68 -10.50 19.83
C ASP A 13 -5.82 -9.42 20.51
N ARG A 14 -5.23 -9.72 21.68
CA ARG A 14 -4.29 -8.80 22.37
C ARG A 14 -3.01 -8.58 21.56
N MET A 15 -2.46 -9.63 20.96
CA MET A 15 -1.34 -9.53 20.04
C MET A 15 -1.73 -8.70 18.82
N SER A 16 -2.88 -8.95 18.19
CA SER A 16 -3.35 -8.18 17.04
C SER A 16 -3.54 -6.69 17.34
N VAL A 17 -3.98 -6.32 18.55
CA VAL A 17 -4.12 -4.91 18.97
C VAL A 17 -2.75 -4.26 19.21
N ALA A 18 -1.83 -4.96 19.90
CA ALA A 18 -0.47 -4.48 20.11
C ALA A 18 0.28 -4.29 18.78
N ILE A 19 0.07 -5.24 17.86
CA ILE A 19 0.59 -5.27 16.48
C ILE A 19 0.05 -4.10 15.66
N ALA A 20 -1.26 -3.86 15.68
CA ALA A 20 -1.87 -2.73 14.98
C ALA A 20 -1.32 -1.40 15.50
N SER A 21 -1.20 -1.26 16.83
CA SER A 21 -0.62 -0.08 17.47
C SER A 21 0.85 0.15 17.10
N GLN A 22 1.63 -0.91 16.91
CA GLN A 22 3.04 -0.82 16.48
C GLN A 22 3.17 -0.45 15.00
N CYS A 23 2.31 -0.99 14.13
CA CYS A 23 2.18 -0.56 12.74
C CYS A 23 1.80 0.92 12.63
N ASP A 24 0.81 1.37 13.41
CA ASP A 24 0.37 2.76 13.42
C ASP A 24 1.51 3.69 13.90
N ARG A 25 2.27 3.30 14.93
CA ARG A 25 3.46 4.03 15.38
C ARG A 25 4.56 4.10 14.32
N MET A 26 4.79 3.01 13.58
CA MET A 26 5.73 3.02 12.44
C MET A 26 5.25 3.97 11.36
N CYS A 27 3.98 3.87 10.92
CA CYS A 27 3.42 4.74 9.91
C CYS A 27 3.49 6.23 10.32
N GLU A 28 3.22 6.56 11.58
CA GLU A 28 3.30 7.94 12.09
C GLU A 28 4.75 8.45 12.15
N ARG A 29 5.72 7.62 12.58
CA ARG A 29 7.15 7.98 12.55
C ARG A 29 7.66 8.18 11.11
N PHE A 30 7.21 7.37 10.16
CA PHE A 30 7.50 7.56 8.74
C PHE A 30 6.92 8.88 8.21
N ARG A 31 5.72 9.27 8.66
CA ARG A 31 5.11 10.55 8.30
C ARG A 31 5.97 11.74 8.74
N VAL A 32 6.51 11.70 9.95
CA VAL A 32 7.40 12.74 10.48
C VAL A 32 8.71 12.83 9.67
N SER A 33 9.25 11.70 9.21
CA SER A 33 10.47 11.68 8.39
C SER A 33 10.26 12.22 6.96
N LEU A 34 9.13 11.90 6.31
CA LEU A 34 8.81 12.39 4.96
C LEU A 34 8.42 13.88 4.94
N ALA A 35 7.84 14.40 6.02
CA ALA A 35 7.46 15.80 6.13
C ALA A 35 8.66 16.78 6.21
N GLY A 36 9.89 16.28 6.38
CA GLY A 36 11.11 17.08 6.43
C GLY A 36 11.76 17.42 5.08
N GLN A 37 11.16 17.07 3.94
CA GLN A 37 11.65 17.43 2.60
C GLN A 37 10.75 18.50 1.95
N GLU A 38 11.24 19.73 1.84
CA GLU A 38 10.51 20.85 1.23
C GLU A 38 10.55 20.81 -0.30
N THR A 39 9.37 20.84 -0.94
CA THR A 39 9.22 21.19 -2.36
C THR A 39 8.74 22.63 -2.50
N HIS A 40 9.57 23.50 -3.08
CA HIS A 40 9.20 24.85 -3.46
C HIS A 40 8.23 24.86 -4.65
N VAL A 41 7.09 25.56 -4.51
CA VAL A 41 6.22 25.94 -5.63
C VAL A 41 5.88 27.43 -5.49
N GLY A 42 6.20 28.21 -6.52
CA GLY A 42 6.01 29.66 -6.57
C GLY A 42 4.57 30.10 -6.84
N ASN A 43 4.25 31.30 -6.34
CA ASN A 43 2.94 31.96 -6.39
C ASN A 43 2.46 32.27 -7.82
N VAL A 44 1.15 32.13 -8.04
CA VAL A 44 0.44 32.57 -9.25
C VAL A 44 -0.62 33.61 -8.88
N GLN A 45 -0.64 34.66 -9.68
CA GLN A 45 -1.36 35.93 -9.59
C GLN A 45 -2.87 35.80 -9.85
N GLU A 46 -3.64 36.74 -9.27
CA GLU A 46 -5.11 36.75 -9.19
C GLU A 46 -5.84 36.74 -10.55
N ARG A 47 -7.01 36.06 -10.57
CA ARG A 47 -7.91 35.88 -11.72
C ARG A 47 -8.94 37.02 -11.83
N PRO A 48 -9.40 37.36 -13.05
CA PRO A 48 -10.52 38.26 -13.25
C PRO A 48 -11.86 37.60 -12.91
N GLU A 49 -12.84 38.42 -12.51
CA GLU A 49 -14.19 38.01 -12.13
C GLU A 49 -14.87 37.19 -13.23
N VAL A 50 -15.39 36.03 -12.84
CA VAL A 50 -15.92 35.03 -13.76
C VAL A 50 -17.44 35.11 -13.81
N ASN A 51 -17.99 35.32 -15.00
CA ASN A 51 -19.42 35.28 -15.28
C ASN A 51 -20.03 33.92 -14.86
N THR A 52 -20.93 33.95 -13.89
CA THR A 52 -21.56 32.79 -13.24
C THR A 52 -22.39 31.94 -14.20
N GLU A 53 -22.98 32.55 -15.22
CA GLU A 53 -23.80 31.87 -16.22
C GLU A 53 -22.92 31.09 -17.22
N THR A 54 -21.75 31.65 -17.53
CA THR A 54 -20.73 30.98 -18.34
C THR A 54 -20.10 29.81 -17.58
N LEU A 55 -19.93 29.93 -16.26
CA LEU A 55 -19.47 28.83 -15.40
C LEU A 55 -20.47 27.67 -15.32
N ALA A 56 -21.77 27.95 -15.19
CA ALA A 56 -22.79 26.91 -15.14
C ALA A 56 -22.91 26.13 -16.46
N GLN A 57 -22.82 26.83 -17.59
CA GLN A 57 -22.82 26.21 -18.91
C GLN A 57 -21.53 25.39 -19.17
N ASN A 58 -20.38 25.90 -18.74
CA ASN A 58 -19.12 25.17 -18.85
C ASN A 58 -19.08 23.96 -17.91
N ALA A 59 -19.59 24.07 -16.68
CA ALA A 59 -19.72 22.96 -15.75
C ALA A 59 -20.66 21.87 -16.29
N SER A 60 -21.77 22.25 -16.93
CA SER A 60 -22.71 21.31 -17.55
C SER A 60 -22.10 20.59 -18.77
N LYS A 61 -21.35 21.31 -19.60
CA LYS A 61 -20.62 20.72 -20.74
C LYS A 61 -19.48 19.81 -20.29
N ILE A 62 -18.76 20.18 -19.22
CA ILE A 62 -17.72 19.34 -18.61
C ILE A 62 -18.35 18.10 -17.98
N ALA A 63 -19.46 18.23 -17.26
CA ALA A 63 -20.17 17.11 -16.65
C ALA A 63 -20.75 16.15 -17.70
N TRP A 64 -21.28 16.66 -18.82
CA TRP A 64 -21.75 15.85 -19.95
C TRP A 64 -20.59 15.19 -20.70
N ALA A 65 -19.51 15.91 -21.00
CA ALA A 65 -18.32 15.33 -21.61
C ALA A 65 -17.65 14.28 -20.70
N GLN A 66 -17.67 14.49 -19.38
CA GLN A 66 -17.19 13.52 -18.39
C GLN A 66 -18.12 12.31 -18.29
N SER A 67 -19.44 12.48 -18.34
CA SER A 67 -20.40 11.37 -18.27
C SER A 67 -20.43 10.53 -19.56
N VAL A 68 -20.32 11.17 -20.73
CA VAL A 68 -20.13 10.52 -22.02
C VAL A 68 -18.78 9.80 -22.05
N SER A 69 -17.69 10.45 -21.63
CA SER A 69 -16.37 9.78 -21.55
C SER A 69 -16.34 8.64 -20.54
N ALA A 70 -17.09 8.72 -19.44
CA ALA A 70 -17.18 7.65 -18.45
C ALA A 70 -18.07 6.50 -18.94
N ALA A 71 -19.15 6.77 -19.66
CA ALA A 71 -19.99 5.74 -20.26
C ALA A 71 -19.26 5.04 -21.42
N GLU A 72 -18.57 5.78 -22.28
CA GLU A 72 -17.68 5.23 -23.31
C GLU A 72 -16.50 4.47 -22.68
N ALA A 73 -15.84 5.02 -21.64
CA ALA A 73 -14.76 4.34 -20.94
C ALA A 73 -15.26 3.04 -20.28
N ARG A 74 -16.45 3.02 -19.68
CA ARG A 74 -17.08 1.79 -19.16
C ARG A 74 -17.38 0.79 -20.26
N LYS A 75 -17.84 1.22 -21.45
CA LYS A 75 -18.04 0.35 -22.62
C LYS A 75 -16.73 -0.20 -23.17
N ILE A 76 -15.67 0.62 -23.19
CA ILE A 76 -14.32 0.21 -23.60
C ILE A 76 -13.75 -0.79 -22.59
N LEU A 77 -13.83 -0.47 -21.30
CA LEU A 77 -13.43 -1.35 -20.20
C LEU A 77 -14.21 -2.68 -20.24
N ALA A 78 -15.52 -2.67 -20.45
CA ALA A 78 -16.32 -3.89 -20.57
C ALA A 78 -15.97 -4.75 -21.80
N ARG A 79 -15.35 -4.19 -22.84
CA ARG A 79 -14.92 -4.88 -24.07
C ARG A 79 -13.46 -5.33 -24.04
N VAL A 80 -12.78 -5.06 -22.94
CA VAL A 80 -11.35 -5.25 -22.80
C VAL A 80 -11.12 -6.55 -21.99
N PRO A 81 -10.59 -7.62 -22.60
CA PRO A 81 -10.48 -8.95 -21.97
C PRO A 81 -9.62 -9.00 -20.69
N TRP A 82 -8.81 -7.98 -20.42
CA TRP A 82 -8.05 -7.82 -19.17
C TRP A 82 -8.88 -7.36 -17.97
N LEU A 83 -10.20 -7.18 -18.12
CA LEU A 83 -11.16 -7.04 -17.01
C LEU A 83 -11.75 -8.38 -16.51
N MET A 84 -11.34 -9.50 -17.10
CA MET A 84 -11.60 -10.83 -16.52
C MET A 84 -10.89 -10.96 -15.16
N PRO A 85 -11.43 -11.75 -14.21
CA PRO A 85 -10.82 -12.01 -12.91
C PRO A 85 -9.60 -12.94 -13.06
N VAL A 86 -8.64 -12.58 -13.91
CA VAL A 86 -7.32 -13.19 -13.87
C VAL A 86 -6.65 -12.64 -12.62
N SER A 87 -6.20 -13.50 -11.72
CA SER A 87 -5.35 -13.05 -10.63
C SER A 87 -4.09 -12.45 -11.26
N THR A 88 -3.95 -11.12 -11.20
CA THR A 88 -2.73 -10.47 -11.67
C THR A 88 -1.68 -10.70 -10.59
N THR A 89 -0.78 -11.63 -10.83
CA THR A 89 0.40 -11.81 -9.99
C THR A 89 1.54 -11.01 -10.59
N HIS A 90 2.08 -10.12 -9.80
CA HIS A 90 3.32 -9.43 -10.11
C HIS A 90 4.44 -10.10 -9.32
N THR A 91 5.68 -9.98 -9.79
CA THR A 91 6.83 -10.51 -9.08
C THR A 91 7.93 -9.47 -9.15
N TRP A 92 8.52 -9.17 -8.00
CA TRP A 92 9.58 -8.20 -7.86
C TRP A 92 10.76 -8.87 -7.17
N LEU A 93 11.95 -8.60 -7.70
CA LEU A 93 13.19 -8.86 -6.98
C LEU A 93 13.53 -7.56 -6.23
N PHE A 94 13.51 -7.63 -4.90
CA PHE A 94 14.01 -6.57 -4.06
C PHE A 94 15.48 -6.84 -3.76
N GLU A 95 16.38 -5.98 -4.21
CA GLU A 95 17.81 -6.01 -3.90
C GLU A 95 18.13 -5.04 -2.76
N GLY A 96 19.12 -5.36 -1.94
CA GLY A 96 19.57 -4.48 -0.86
C GLY A 96 18.96 -4.79 0.50
N TYR A 97 18.61 -6.05 0.77
CA TYR A 97 18.16 -6.49 2.10
C TYR A 97 19.17 -6.14 3.21
N GLY A 98 20.47 -6.24 2.93
CA GLY A 98 21.52 -5.85 3.89
C GLY A 98 21.41 -4.40 4.36
N LEU A 99 20.96 -3.47 3.49
CA LEU A 99 20.76 -2.08 3.88
C LEU A 99 19.59 -1.92 4.87
N LEU A 100 18.49 -2.65 4.65
CA LEU A 100 17.37 -2.66 5.59
C LEU A 100 17.80 -3.23 6.94
N LYS A 101 18.55 -4.33 6.93
CA LYS A 101 19.01 -4.98 8.15
C LYS A 101 19.94 -4.07 8.96
N ASN A 102 20.93 -3.46 8.32
CA ASN A 102 21.87 -2.56 9.00
C ASN A 102 21.15 -1.40 9.70
N ARG A 103 20.10 -0.85 9.07
CA ARG A 103 19.27 0.20 9.69
C ARG A 103 18.55 -0.26 10.96
N VAL A 104 18.06 -1.50 10.97
CA VAL A 104 17.44 -2.09 12.16
C VAL A 104 18.45 -2.36 13.25
N GLU A 105 19.66 -2.80 12.91
CA GLU A 105 20.77 -2.97 13.85
C GLU A 105 21.23 -1.63 14.45
N GLU A 106 21.11 -0.53 13.70
CA GLU A 106 21.29 0.85 14.20
C GLU A 106 20.14 1.33 15.11
N GLY A 107 19.09 0.52 15.31
CA GLY A 107 17.93 0.84 16.14
C GLY A 107 16.80 1.56 15.42
N TYR A 108 16.78 1.56 14.07
CA TYR A 108 15.77 2.25 13.27
C TYR A 108 14.90 1.26 12.47
N GLY A 109 13.60 1.56 12.37
CA GLY A 109 12.76 0.91 11.35
C GLY A 109 13.22 1.28 9.94
N ALA A 110 13.14 0.34 9.00
CA ALA A 110 13.58 0.54 7.62
C ALA A 110 12.49 0.13 6.64
N VAL A 111 12.29 0.90 5.57
CA VAL A 111 11.35 0.58 4.48
C VAL A 111 12.09 0.62 3.16
N ALA A 112 11.87 -0.39 2.34
CA ALA A 112 12.18 -0.38 0.92
C ALA A 112 10.88 -0.35 0.11
N ILE A 113 10.72 0.71 -0.69
CA ILE A 113 9.55 0.92 -1.52
C ILE A 113 9.92 0.61 -2.97
N LEU A 114 9.16 -0.29 -3.60
CA LEU A 114 9.29 -0.57 -5.02
C LEU A 114 8.60 0.51 -5.84
N ARG A 115 9.01 0.66 -7.10
CA ARG A 115 8.39 1.61 -8.03
C ARG A 115 6.88 1.36 -8.14
N ALA A 116 6.11 2.45 -8.12
CA ALA A 116 4.67 2.40 -8.29
C ALA A 116 4.25 1.77 -9.63
N VAL A 117 3.21 0.95 -9.59
CA VAL A 117 2.63 0.25 -10.76
C VAL A 117 1.11 0.34 -10.75
N TYR A 118 0.48 0.10 -11.90
CA TYR A 118 -0.97 -0.04 -11.98
C TYR A 118 -1.39 -1.49 -11.68
N LEU A 119 -2.11 -1.71 -10.58
CA LEU A 119 -2.75 -2.97 -10.25
C LEU A 119 -4.26 -2.84 -10.41
N ARG A 120 -4.82 -3.50 -11.43
CA ARG A 120 -6.26 -3.45 -11.75
C ARG A 120 -6.80 -2.01 -11.84
N GLY A 121 -5.99 -1.11 -12.41
CA GLY A 121 -6.32 0.30 -12.57
C GLY A 121 -5.94 1.21 -11.39
N TYR A 122 -5.70 0.66 -10.19
CA TYR A 122 -5.19 1.43 -9.05
C TYR A 122 -3.69 1.66 -9.17
N TYR A 123 -3.22 2.90 -8.98
CA TYR A 123 -1.80 3.20 -8.97
C TYR A 123 -1.25 3.00 -7.56
N VAL A 124 -0.35 2.04 -7.37
CA VAL A 124 0.10 1.59 -6.05
C VAL A 124 1.60 1.38 -5.99
N SER A 125 2.20 1.64 -4.83
CA SER A 125 3.53 1.14 -4.49
C SER A 125 3.42 0.01 -3.48
N VAL A 126 4.31 -0.96 -3.61
CA VAL A 126 4.46 -2.09 -2.69
C VAL A 126 5.89 -2.12 -2.18
N GLY A 127 6.14 -2.79 -1.08
CA GLY A 127 7.49 -2.86 -0.54
C GLY A 127 7.62 -3.82 0.63
N LEU A 128 8.80 -3.78 1.23
CA LEU A 128 9.11 -4.45 2.49
C LEU A 128 9.49 -3.41 3.51
N CYS A 129 9.13 -3.65 4.75
CA CYS A 129 9.66 -2.94 5.88
C CYS A 129 10.13 -3.91 6.97
N LEU A 130 11.20 -3.52 7.64
CA LEU A 130 11.64 -4.15 8.87
C LEU A 130 11.34 -3.19 10.02
N ALA A 131 10.58 -3.67 10.99
CA ALA A 131 10.34 -2.95 12.22
C ALA A 131 11.62 -2.92 13.09
N GLU A 132 11.63 -2.04 14.10
CA GLU A 132 12.74 -1.92 15.06
C GLU A 132 13.01 -3.24 15.80
N ASP A 133 11.99 -4.07 16.02
CA ASP A 133 12.10 -5.41 16.60
C ASP A 133 12.48 -6.50 15.57
N SER A 134 12.94 -6.09 14.38
CA SER A 134 13.26 -6.96 13.24
C SER A 134 12.08 -7.71 12.64
N THR A 135 10.83 -7.38 13.00
CA THR A 135 9.64 -7.97 12.35
C THR A 135 9.54 -7.54 10.90
N VAL A 136 9.34 -8.48 10.00
CA VAL A 136 9.14 -8.23 8.58
C VAL A 136 7.68 -7.87 8.33
N CYS A 137 7.49 -6.80 7.57
CA CYS A 137 6.20 -6.25 7.22
C CYS A 137 6.15 -5.96 5.71
N PHE A 138 4.99 -6.09 5.09
CA PHE A 138 4.76 -5.61 3.73
C PHE A 138 4.29 -4.16 3.77
N PHE A 139 4.83 -3.35 2.89
CA PHE A 139 4.41 -1.97 2.68
C PHE A 139 3.42 -1.90 1.50
N PHE A 140 2.34 -1.14 1.66
CA PHE A 140 1.37 -0.87 0.60
C PHE A 140 0.92 0.58 0.63
N GLN A 141 0.92 1.25 -0.52
CA GLN A 141 0.50 2.65 -0.62
C GLN A 141 -0.29 2.91 -1.89
N LEU A 142 -1.42 3.59 -1.77
CA LEU A 142 -2.21 4.09 -2.89
C LEU A 142 -1.69 5.46 -3.32
N HIS A 143 -1.54 5.64 -4.63
CA HIS A 143 -1.14 6.87 -5.29
C HIS A 143 -2.30 7.38 -6.13
N LYS A 144 -2.37 8.70 -6.32
CA LYS A 144 -3.32 9.30 -7.25
C LYS A 144 -3.05 8.79 -8.66
N GLY A 145 -3.99 8.02 -9.18
CA GLY A 145 -3.93 7.41 -10.50
C GLY A 145 -4.68 8.23 -11.55
N LYS A 146 -4.31 8.04 -12.81
CA LYS A 146 -5.05 8.63 -13.95
C LYS A 146 -6.44 8.03 -14.12
N LEU A 147 -6.69 6.88 -13.51
CA LEU A 147 -7.91 6.10 -13.65
C LEU A 147 -8.85 6.24 -12.44
N ASP A 148 -8.46 6.97 -11.39
CA ASP A 148 -9.18 7.01 -10.10
C ASP A 148 -10.65 7.42 -10.21
N GLN A 149 -11.02 8.22 -11.21
CA GLN A 149 -12.39 8.65 -11.48
C GLN A 149 -13.31 7.53 -12.02
N PHE A 150 -12.73 6.42 -12.47
CA PHE A 150 -13.44 5.26 -13.01
C PHE A 150 -13.42 4.06 -12.07
N LEU A 151 -12.70 4.13 -10.96
CA LEU A 151 -12.51 3.04 -10.01
C LEU A 151 -13.50 3.13 -8.85
N GLU A 152 -13.74 1.98 -8.23
CA GLU A 152 -14.50 1.90 -6.99
C GLU A 152 -13.67 2.40 -5.82
N TRP A 153 -14.31 3.13 -4.92
CA TRP A 153 -13.73 3.61 -3.67
C TRP A 153 -14.70 3.40 -2.51
N PRO A 154 -14.21 3.06 -1.30
CA PRO A 154 -12.81 2.82 -0.95
C PRO A 154 -12.22 1.60 -1.68
N PHE A 155 -10.89 1.53 -1.74
CA PHE A 155 -10.17 0.38 -2.27
C PHE A 155 -10.61 -0.88 -1.51
N ASN A 156 -11.22 -1.82 -2.23
CA ASN A 156 -11.89 -3.01 -1.68
C ASN A 156 -11.28 -4.33 -2.18
N LEU A 157 -10.19 -4.26 -2.96
CA LEU A 157 -9.57 -5.45 -3.52
C LEU A 157 -8.77 -6.21 -2.45
N LYS A 158 -8.94 -7.55 -2.45
CA LYS A 158 -8.11 -8.44 -1.63
C LYS A 158 -6.70 -8.50 -2.22
N ILE A 159 -5.71 -8.12 -1.43
CA ILE A 159 -4.30 -8.22 -1.81
C ILE A 159 -3.68 -9.40 -1.07
N ARG A 160 -2.91 -10.22 -1.80
CA ARG A 160 -2.05 -11.23 -1.21
C ARG A 160 -0.62 -10.80 -1.46
N PHE A 161 0.13 -10.60 -0.38
CA PHE A 161 1.57 -10.42 -0.44
C PHE A 161 2.24 -11.74 -0.14
N THR A 162 3.29 -12.07 -0.88
CA THR A 162 4.04 -13.31 -0.71
C THR A 162 5.54 -13.05 -0.80
N ILE A 163 6.29 -13.54 0.19
CA ILE A 163 7.74 -13.73 0.05
C ILE A 163 7.95 -15.13 -0.53
N ALA A 164 8.49 -15.19 -1.74
CA ALA A 164 8.72 -16.44 -2.45
C ALA A 164 10.12 -16.97 -2.15
N HIS A 165 10.22 -18.24 -1.74
CA HIS A 165 11.51 -18.89 -1.60
C HIS A 165 12.17 -19.03 -2.99
N PRO A 166 13.47 -18.73 -3.15
CA PRO A 166 14.15 -18.82 -4.45
C PRO A 166 14.09 -20.22 -5.10
N ARG A 167 13.93 -21.28 -4.29
CA ARG A 167 13.75 -22.66 -4.76
C ARG A 167 12.31 -23.03 -5.16
N GLY A 168 11.35 -22.10 -5.02
CA GLY A 168 9.98 -22.23 -5.55
C GLY A 168 8.98 -23.05 -4.73
N PHE A 169 9.43 -23.92 -3.83
CA PHE A 169 8.56 -24.82 -3.05
C PHE A 169 7.91 -24.17 -1.83
N GLU A 170 8.59 -23.22 -1.19
CA GLU A 170 8.11 -22.54 0.00
C GLU A 170 7.67 -21.11 -0.33
N LYS A 171 6.52 -20.72 0.24
CA LYS A 171 5.93 -19.39 0.05
C LYS A 171 5.35 -18.93 1.36
N LEU A 172 5.70 -17.72 1.75
CA LEU A 172 5.18 -17.08 2.93
C LEU A 172 4.19 -16.03 2.47
N SER A 173 2.90 -16.28 2.65
CA SER A 173 1.86 -15.37 2.17
C SER A 173 1.05 -14.80 3.31
N CYS A 174 0.82 -13.49 3.29
CA CYS A 174 -0.23 -12.87 4.07
C CYS A 174 -1.31 -12.31 3.12
N CYS A 175 -2.57 -12.53 3.48
CA CYS A 175 -3.69 -11.88 2.79
C CYS A 175 -4.10 -10.67 3.63
N LYS A 176 -4.25 -9.51 2.98
CA LYS A 176 -4.88 -8.34 3.62
C LYS A 176 -6.18 -8.02 2.91
N MET A 177 -7.21 -7.87 3.72
CA MET A 177 -8.43 -7.17 3.34
C MET A 177 -8.26 -5.71 3.78
N PRO A 178 -8.47 -4.74 2.89
CA PRO A 178 -8.53 -3.34 3.27
C PRO A 178 -9.52 -3.15 4.43
N ARG A 179 -9.08 -2.54 5.54
CA ARG A 179 -9.98 -2.13 6.61
C ARG A 179 -10.38 -0.67 6.36
N MET A 180 -11.67 -0.37 6.45
CA MET A 180 -12.14 1.01 6.27
C MET A 180 -11.79 1.93 7.44
N GLU A 181 -11.44 1.38 8.59
CA GLU A 181 -11.15 2.13 9.82
C GLU A 181 -9.77 1.75 10.35
N SER A 182 -8.88 2.75 10.48
CA SER A 182 -7.70 2.66 11.36
C SER A 182 -8.09 3.17 12.75
N PRO A 183 -7.60 2.56 13.84
CA PRO A 183 -7.70 3.12 15.18
C PRO A 183 -7.20 4.57 15.29
N ALA A 184 -6.27 4.97 14.42
CA ALA A 184 -5.72 6.32 14.35
C ALA A 184 -6.59 7.31 13.56
N GLY A 185 -7.78 6.90 13.09
CA GLY A 185 -8.70 7.75 12.33
C GLY A 185 -8.29 8.01 10.87
N TYR A 186 -7.14 7.47 10.43
CA TYR A 186 -6.71 7.54 9.04
C TYR A 186 -7.29 6.40 8.21
N VAL A 187 -7.49 6.67 6.93
CA VAL A 187 -8.21 5.76 6.04
C VAL A 187 -7.36 5.54 4.77
N PRO A 188 -6.33 4.66 4.85
CA PRO A 188 -5.31 4.52 3.80
C PRO A 188 -5.88 4.01 2.46
N PHE A 189 -7.12 3.51 2.49
CA PHE A 189 -7.82 2.94 1.36
C PHE A 189 -8.87 3.85 0.72
N LEU A 190 -9.01 5.11 1.15
CA LEU A 190 -9.83 6.09 0.41
C LEU A 190 -9.21 6.47 -0.93
N ARG A 191 -9.97 7.16 -1.77
CA ARG A 191 -9.44 7.77 -2.99
C ARG A 191 -8.37 8.80 -2.64
N PRO A 192 -7.14 8.72 -3.19
CA PRO A 192 -6.13 9.74 -3.01
C PRO A 192 -6.62 11.12 -3.46
N LEU A 193 -6.64 12.07 -2.52
CA LEU A 193 -6.92 13.48 -2.83
C LEU A 193 -5.63 14.21 -3.21
N GLY A 194 -4.52 13.90 -2.52
CA GLY A 194 -3.17 14.38 -2.78
C GLY A 194 -2.38 13.47 -3.74
N VAL A 195 -1.04 13.48 -3.64
CA VAL A 195 -0.18 12.61 -4.47
C VAL A 195 -0.32 11.13 -4.06
N THR A 196 -0.40 10.87 -2.76
CA THR A 196 -0.52 9.53 -2.16
C THR A 196 -1.39 9.56 -0.92
N ASN A 197 -1.91 8.40 -0.52
CA ASN A 197 -2.43 8.19 0.83
C ASN A 197 -1.30 7.90 1.82
N VAL A 198 -1.65 7.87 3.11
CA VAL A 198 -0.80 7.27 4.15
C VAL A 198 -0.59 5.79 3.80
N PRO A 199 0.65 5.28 3.88
CA PRO A 199 0.92 3.87 3.63
C PRO A 199 0.29 3.00 4.72
N ASP A 200 0.03 1.75 4.35
CA ASP A 200 -0.45 0.72 5.25
C ASP A 200 0.54 -0.44 5.29
N CYS A 201 0.82 -0.94 6.49
CA CYS A 201 1.78 -2.03 6.71
C CYS A 201 1.05 -3.32 7.08
N VAL A 202 1.50 -4.44 6.54
CA VAL A 202 0.98 -5.78 6.86
C VAL A 202 2.08 -6.56 7.53
N GLN A 203 1.99 -6.72 8.85
CA GLN A 203 2.97 -7.55 9.54
C GLN A 203 2.90 -8.99 9.05
N THR A 204 4.06 -9.59 8.88
CA THR A 204 4.20 -11.03 8.71
C THR A 204 4.45 -11.67 10.07
N THR A 205 4.38 -13.00 10.14
CA THR A 205 4.75 -13.73 11.35
C THR A 205 6.26 -13.96 11.49
N LEU A 206 7.08 -13.34 10.63
CA LEU A 206 8.50 -13.64 10.53
C LEU A 206 9.37 -12.46 10.91
N SER A 207 10.45 -12.79 11.60
CA SER A 207 11.58 -11.92 11.81
C SER A 207 12.55 -11.93 10.62
N ALA A 208 13.38 -10.89 10.55
CA ALA A 208 14.52 -10.82 9.65
C ALA A 208 15.42 -12.07 9.76
N GLN A 209 15.70 -12.53 10.97
CA GLN A 209 16.54 -13.70 11.24
C GLN A 209 15.93 -14.99 10.68
N GLU A 210 14.61 -15.17 10.76
CA GLU A 210 13.93 -16.34 10.21
C GLU A 210 13.96 -16.36 8.68
N LEU A 211 13.81 -15.20 8.02
CA LEU A 211 13.97 -15.11 6.56
C LEU A 211 15.36 -15.58 6.11
N GLU A 212 16.40 -15.19 6.85
CA GLU A 212 17.78 -15.59 6.58
C GLU A 212 17.97 -17.09 6.81
N LYS A 213 17.58 -17.58 8.00
CA LYS A 213 17.74 -18.98 8.40
C LYS A 213 16.99 -19.94 7.47
N GLN A 214 15.83 -19.55 6.97
CA GLN A 214 15.02 -20.34 6.05
C GLN A 214 15.41 -20.17 4.58
N GLY A 215 16.40 -19.34 4.26
CA GLY A 215 16.93 -19.22 2.90
C GLY A 215 16.06 -18.41 1.92
N PHE A 216 15.16 -17.56 2.43
CA PHE A 216 14.37 -16.65 1.59
C PHE A 216 15.20 -15.52 0.98
N ILE A 217 16.36 -15.23 1.58
CA ILE A 217 17.31 -14.25 1.08
C ILE A 217 18.39 -14.95 0.27
N LYS A 218 18.57 -14.53 -0.97
CA LYS A 218 19.61 -15.04 -1.86
C LYS A 218 20.34 -13.87 -2.49
N ASP A 219 21.68 -13.88 -2.39
CA ASP A 219 22.55 -12.83 -2.94
C ASP A 219 22.15 -11.41 -2.47
N GLY A 220 21.66 -11.30 -1.22
CA GLY A 220 21.18 -10.04 -0.65
C GLY A 220 19.82 -9.56 -1.18
N GLY A 221 19.13 -10.38 -1.97
CA GLY A 221 17.81 -10.10 -2.54
C GLY A 221 16.68 -10.96 -1.99
N ILE A 222 15.46 -10.46 -2.09
CA ILE A 222 14.20 -11.11 -1.70
C ILE A 222 13.23 -11.09 -2.88
N LEU A 223 12.56 -12.21 -3.15
CA LEU A 223 11.50 -12.27 -4.14
C LEU A 223 10.13 -11.98 -3.51
N LEU A 224 9.49 -10.92 -3.98
CA LEU A 224 8.16 -10.48 -3.57
C LEU A 224 7.15 -10.79 -4.66
N LYS A 225 5.93 -11.19 -4.27
CA LYS A 225 4.80 -11.44 -5.18
C LYS A 225 3.50 -10.90 -4.63
#